data_AF-A0A947RNR8-F1
#
_entry.id   AF-A0A947RNR8-F1
#
_cell.length_a   1.000
_cell.length_b   1.000
_cell.length_c   1.000
_cell.angle_alpha   90.00
_cell.angle_beta   90.00
_cell.angle_gamma   90.00
#
_symmetry.space_group_name_H-M   'P 1'
#
loop_
_entity.id
_entity.type
_entity.pdbx_description
1 polymer ?
#
loop_
_entity_poly.entity_id
_entity_poly.type
_entity_poly.pdbx_seq_one_letter_code
_entity_poly.pdbx_strand_id
1 'polypeptide(L)'
;MGADKTRIIITLCLFLGIFILPWWLLAVLFILGFIKINYYYEGLILALIYDIFYFIERDLFLGLPVFFVSLVIFFIFSESVRKQLRV
;
A
#
# COMPACT_ATOMS: atom_id res chain seq x y z
N MET A 1 23.49 1.93 6.07
CA MET A 1 22.12 1.54 6.49
C MET A 1 21.35 1.20 5.22
N GLY A 2 21.08 -0.09 4.99
CA GLY A 2 20.66 -0.60 3.68
C GLY A 2 19.36 0.01 3.17
N ALA A 3 19.30 0.28 1.86
CA ALA A 3 18.18 0.89 1.14
C ALA A 3 16.81 0.26 1.48
N ASP A 4 16.80 -1.01 1.90
CA ASP A 4 15.61 -1.75 2.30
C ASP A 4 14.91 -1.20 3.55
N LYS A 5 15.65 -0.70 4.55
CA LYS A 5 15.03 -0.19 5.79
C LYS A 5 14.29 1.13 5.54
N THR A 6 14.91 2.03 4.79
CA THR A 6 14.32 3.30 4.42
C THR A 6 13.09 3.10 3.52
N ARG A 7 13.11 2.09 2.64
CA ARG A 7 11.94 1.70 1.84
C ARG A 7 10.76 1.30 2.70
N ILE A 8 10.95 0.33 3.59
CA ILE A 8 9.89 -0.18 4.48
C ILE A 8 9.27 0.95 5.30
N ILE A 9 10.10 1.87 5.82
CA ILE A 9 9.62 3.02 6.59
C ILE A 9 8.76 3.94 5.72
N ILE A 10 9.17 4.27 4.50
CA ILE A 10 8.38 5.15 3.63
C ILE A 10 7.07 4.50 3.22
N THR A 11 7.08 3.20 2.87
CA THR A 11 5.87 2.45 2.51
C THR A 11 4.89 2.39 3.69
N LEU A 12 5.39 2.19 4.92
CA LEU A 12 4.59 2.26 6.16
C LEU A 12 4.03 3.67 6.40
N CYS A 13 4.83 4.71 6.21
CA CYS A 13 4.37 6.09 6.35
C CYS A 13 3.27 6.44 5.35
N LEU A 14 3.40 6.02 4.08
CA LEU A 14 2.36 6.21 3.06
C LEU A 14 1.09 5.44 3.39
N PHE A 15 1.22 4.20 3.89
CA PHE A 15 0.09 3.39 4.31
C PHE A 15 -0.67 4.01 5.49
N LEU A 16 0.04 4.47 6.52
CA LEU A 16 -0.58 5.21 7.64
C LEU A 16 -1.20 6.52 7.18
N GLY A 17 -0.58 7.18 6.18
CA GLY A 17 -1.12 8.37 5.55
C GLY A 17 -2.53 8.17 5.02
N ILE A 18 -2.87 6.99 4.48
CA ILE A 18 -4.20 6.70 3.89
C ILE A 18 -5.33 6.95 4.90
N PHE A 19 -5.08 6.70 6.19
CA PHE A 19 -6.08 6.84 7.25
C PHE A 19 -6.16 8.24 7.86
N ILE A 20 -5.09 9.04 7.76
CA ILE A 20 -4.95 10.31 8.48
C ILE A 20 -5.08 11.49 7.51
N LEU A 21 -4.51 11.36 6.31
CA LEU A 21 -4.36 12.46 5.38
C LEU A 21 -5.52 12.52 4.39
N PRO A 22 -5.95 13.74 4.01
CA PRO A 22 -6.94 13.90 2.96
C PRO A 22 -6.35 13.46 1.61
N TRP A 23 -7.21 12.92 0.76
CA TRP A 23 -6.85 12.24 -0.48
C TRP A 23 -5.90 13.00 -1.40
N TRP A 24 -6.11 14.31 -1.55
CA TRP A 24 -5.27 15.17 -2.39
C TRP A 24 -3.83 15.28 -1.88
N LEU A 25 -3.61 15.32 -0.56
CA LEU A 25 -2.28 15.39 0.03
C LEU A 25 -1.57 14.02 -0.10
N LEU A 26 -2.36 12.96 0.06
CA LEU A 26 -1.88 11.60 -0.09
C LEU A 26 -1.43 11.30 -1.53
N ALA A 27 -2.21 11.73 -2.53
CA ALA A 27 -1.87 11.55 -3.94
C ALA A 27 -0.51 12.18 -4.29
N VAL A 28 -0.23 13.37 -3.77
CA VAL A 28 1.08 14.05 -3.94
C VAL A 28 2.21 13.23 -3.30
N LEU A 29 1.99 12.71 -2.09
CA LEU A 29 2.96 11.86 -1.40
C LEU A 29 3.19 10.53 -2.14
N PHE A 30 2.16 9.97 -2.78
CA PHE A 30 2.27 8.78 -3.63
C PHE A 30 3.15 9.01 -4.84
N ILE A 31 2.94 10.12 -5.55
CA ILE A 31 3.75 10.50 -6.71
C ILE A 31 5.21 10.69 -6.28
N LEU A 32 5.46 11.41 -5.19
CA LEU A 32 6.80 11.62 -4.65
C LEU A 32 7.45 10.29 -4.19
N GLY A 33 6.68 9.42 -3.56
CA GLY A 33 7.10 8.08 -3.16
C GLY A 33 7.50 7.24 -4.38
N PHE A 34 6.68 7.21 -5.43
CA PHE A 34 6.96 6.49 -6.67
C PHE A 34 8.25 6.95 -7.35
N ILE A 35 8.42 8.27 -7.50
CA ILE A 35 9.60 8.86 -8.14
C ILE A 35 10.88 8.51 -7.37
N LYS A 36 10.81 8.50 -6.03
CA LYS A 36 11.97 8.25 -5.17
C LYS A 36 12.32 6.77 -5.03
N ILE A 37 11.32 5.89 -5.06
CA ILE A 37 11.46 4.51 -4.60
C ILE A 37 11.64 3.53 -5.77
N ASN A 38 11.30 3.88 -7.03
CA ASN A 38 11.46 3.02 -8.22
C ASN A 38 10.84 1.60 -8.11
N TYR A 39 10.03 1.32 -7.07
CA TYR A 39 9.39 0.02 -6.87
C TYR A 39 7.90 0.10 -7.21
N TYR A 40 7.59 -0.19 -8.47
CA TYR A 40 6.24 -0.12 -9.04
C TYR A 40 5.20 -0.95 -8.29
N TYR A 41 5.57 -2.12 -7.76
CA TYR A 41 4.62 -3.05 -7.14
C TYR A 41 4.02 -2.54 -5.82
N GLU A 42 4.83 -1.96 -4.92
CA GLU A 42 4.34 -1.45 -3.62
C GLU A 42 3.42 -0.25 -3.82
N GLY A 43 3.77 0.62 -4.77
CA GLY A 43 2.96 1.77 -5.12
C GLY A 43 1.66 1.41 -5.84
N LEU A 44 1.65 0.37 -6.68
CA LEU A 44 0.42 -0.15 -7.29
C LEU A 44 -0.55 -0.70 -6.24
N ILE A 45 -0.05 -1.49 -5.28
CA ILE A 45 -0.87 -2.02 -4.18
C ILE A 45 -1.48 -0.88 -3.38
N LEU A 46 -0.69 0.12 -3.02
CA LEU A 46 -1.16 1.24 -2.24
C LEU A 46 -2.12 2.17 -3.02
N ALA A 47 -1.92 2.35 -4.33
CA ALA A 47 -2.86 3.08 -5.18
C ALA A 47 -4.19 2.33 -5.30
N LEU A 48 -4.18 1.00 -5.37
CA LEU A 48 -5.38 0.16 -5.37
C LEU A 48 -6.12 0.23 -4.02
N ILE A 49 -5.37 0.24 -2.92
CA ILE A 49 -5.93 0.49 -1.57
C ILE A 49 -6.56 1.86 -1.50
N TYR A 50 -5.85 2.89 -1.97
CA TYR A 50 -6.34 4.27 -1.97
C TYR A 50 -7.63 4.42 -2.78
N ASP A 51 -7.67 3.85 -3.98
CA ASP A 51 -8.86 3.89 -4.85
C ASP A 51 -10.03 3.18 -4.15
N ILE A 52 -9.81 2.02 -3.53
CA ILE A 52 -10.87 1.32 -2.81
C ILE A 52 -11.32 2.08 -1.56
N PHE A 53 -10.42 2.68 -0.79
CA PHE A 53 -10.79 3.43 0.42
C PHE A 53 -11.52 4.74 0.14
N TYR A 54 -11.14 5.46 -0.93
CA TYR A 54 -11.69 6.78 -1.25
C TYR A 54 -12.85 6.75 -2.24
N PHE A 55 -12.95 5.73 -3.09
CA PHE A 55 -14.05 5.56 -4.06
C PHE A 55 -15.18 4.69 -3.50
N ILE A 56 -14.98 4.00 -2.38
CA ILE A 56 -16.09 3.43 -1.61
C ILE A 56 -16.90 4.59 -1.01
N GLU A 57 -18.01 4.91 -1.67
CA GLU A 57 -19.07 5.73 -1.10
C GLU A 57 -19.56 5.11 0.23
N ARG A 58 -20.10 5.97 1.10
CA ARG A 58 -20.32 5.79 2.55
C ARG A 58 -21.08 4.53 3.03
N ASP A 59 -21.54 3.64 2.16
CA ASP A 59 -22.44 2.52 2.50
C ASP A 59 -21.77 1.14 2.70
N LEU A 60 -20.45 1.00 2.57
CA LEU A 60 -19.76 -0.30 2.69
C LEU A 60 -18.96 -0.48 3.99
N PHE A 61 -19.58 -0.21 5.15
CA PHE A 61 -18.95 -0.37 6.47
C PHE A 61 -18.45 -1.81 6.77
N LEU A 62 -19.06 -2.83 6.12
CA LEU A 62 -18.68 -4.24 6.24
C LEU A 62 -17.68 -4.74 5.18
N GLY A 63 -17.42 -3.96 4.12
CA GLY A 63 -16.48 -4.33 3.05
C GLY A 63 -15.02 -4.11 3.43
N LEU A 64 -14.76 -3.07 4.24
CA LEU A 64 -13.42 -2.67 4.68
C LEU A 64 -12.66 -3.78 5.46
N PRO A 65 -13.28 -4.50 6.42
CA PRO A 65 -12.59 -5.58 7.13
C PRO A 65 -12.24 -6.77 6.23
N VAL A 66 -13.14 -7.14 5.31
CA VAL A 66 -12.94 -8.26 4.38
C VAL A 66 -11.85 -7.95 3.36
N PHE A 67 -11.83 -6.72 2.85
CA PHE A 67 -10.79 -6.25 1.94
C PHE A 67 -9.41 -6.17 2.60
N PHE A 68 -9.34 -5.67 3.84
CA PHE A 68 -8.10 -5.65 4.61
C PHE A 68 -7.55 -7.07 4.84
N VAL A 69 -8.42 -8.02 5.22
CA VAL A 69 -8.03 -9.43 5.39
C VAL A 69 -7.52 -10.02 4.05
N SER A 70 -8.17 -9.69 2.95
CA SER A 70 -7.78 -10.14 1.61
C SER A 70 -6.40 -9.61 1.19
N LEU A 71 -6.10 -8.35 1.49
CA LEU A 71 -4.78 -7.75 1.24
C LEU A 71 -3.68 -8.36 2.10
N VAL A 72 -3.96 -8.64 3.37
CA VAL A 72 -2.99 -9.31 4.25
C VAL A 72 -2.68 -10.71 3.74
N ILE A 73 -3.71 -11.47 3.30
CA ILE A 73 -3.52 -12.78 2.69
C ILE A 73 -2.69 -12.67 1.41
N PHE A 74 -2.99 -11.69 0.55
CA PHE A 74 -2.28 -11.48 -0.70
C PHE A 74 -0.82 -11.08 -0.47
N PHE A 75 -0.54 -10.24 0.52
CA PHE A 75 0.81 -9.85 0.92
C PHE A 75 1.62 -11.05 1.42
N ILE A 76 1.04 -11.87 2.30
CA ILE A 76 1.67 -13.10 2.82
C ILE A 76 1.94 -14.08 1.67
N PHE A 77 0.98 -14.24 0.75
CA PHE A 77 1.14 -15.13 -0.40
C PHE A 77 2.24 -14.66 -1.34
N SER A 78 2.26 -13.37 -1.68
CA SER A 78 3.28 -12.74 -2.50
C SER A 78 4.68 -12.92 -1.90
N GLU A 79 4.86 -12.67 -0.61
CA GLU A 79 6.16 -12.88 0.06
C GLU A 79 6.56 -14.36 0.13
N SER A 80 5.60 -15.27 0.30
CA SER A 80 5.88 -16.72 0.30
C SER A 80 6.35 -17.21 -1.08
N VAL A 81 5.67 -16.77 -2.15
CA VAL A 81 6.06 -17.05 -3.53
C VAL A 81 7.42 -16.44 -3.86
N ARG A 82 7.68 -15.21 -3.41
CA ARG A 82 8.98 -14.55 -3.59
C ARG A 82 10.12 -15.26 -2.89
N LYS A 83 9.88 -15.85 -1.72
CA LYS A 83 10.86 -16.71 -1.03
C LYS A 83 11.13 -18.02 -1.75
N GLN A 84 10.13 -18.59 -2.41
CA GLN A 84 10.31 -19.80 -3.24
C GLN A 84 10.99 -19.50 -4.58
N LEU A 85 10.80 -18.32 -5.16
CA LEU A 85 11.44 -17.89 -6.40
C LEU A 85 12.86 -17.34 -6.21
N ARG A 86 13.25 -16.94 -4.99
CA ARG A 86 14.65 -16.76 -4.60
C ARG A 86 15.28 -18.12 -4.24
N VAL A 87 15.39 -18.97 -5.25
CA VAL A 87 16.48 -19.95 -5.37
C VAL A 87 17.61 -19.27 -6.13
#